data_AF-A0AAU7BWQ8-F1
#
_entry.id   AF-A0AAU7BWQ8-F1
#
_cell.length_a   1.000
_cell.length_b   1.000
_cell.length_c   1.000
_cell.angle_alpha   90.00
_cell.angle_beta   90.00
_cell.angle_gamma   90.00
#
_symmetry.space_group_name_H-M   'P 1'
#
loop_
_entity.id
_entity.type
_entity.pdbx_description
1 polymer ?
#
loop_
_entity_poly.entity_id
_entity_poly.type
_entity_poly.pdbx_seq_one_letter_code
_entity_poly.pdbx_strand_id
1 'polypeptide(L)'
;MQAKVSYLSDLKFNLETWKRELRFHFNEMDTFEEKLEEIASREFGKQATIPLENFQNKIMIEKNAISKLMHRIRNKMANINNADFNETIDGRLQNEQHTLKEDMRTYIKMHYDLKEDMMDYFREWL
;
A
#
# COMPACT_ATOMS: atom_id res chain seq x y z
N MET A 1 -20.69 -14.39 -23.44
CA MET A 1 -20.00 -15.10 -22.34
C MET A 1 -18.49 -14.84 -22.34
N GLN A 2 -17.78 -14.98 -23.48
CA GLN A 2 -16.31 -14.92 -23.55
C GLN A 2 -15.68 -13.60 -23.06
N ALA A 3 -16.25 -12.44 -23.40
CA ALA A 3 -15.74 -11.14 -22.95
C ALA A 3 -15.86 -10.91 -21.41
N LYS A 4 -16.91 -11.45 -20.77
CA LYS A 4 -17.11 -11.35 -19.31
C LYS A 4 -16.09 -12.20 -18.54
N VAL A 5 -15.76 -13.39 -19.06
CA VAL A 5 -14.75 -14.27 -18.48
C VAL A 5 -13.36 -13.61 -18.53
N SER A 6 -13.00 -13.01 -19.67
CA SER A 6 -11.73 -12.28 -19.84
C SER A 6 -11.61 -11.10 -18.87
N TYR A 7 -12.69 -10.31 -18.71
CA TYR A 7 -12.68 -9.17 -17.79
C TYR A 7 -12.47 -9.57 -16.33
N LEU A 8 -13.09 -10.68 -15.88
CA LEU A 8 -12.94 -11.18 -14.51
C LEU A 8 -11.52 -11.73 -14.26
N SER A 9 -10.92 -12.40 -15.25
CA SER A 9 -9.53 -12.84 -15.14
C SER A 9 -8.56 -11.65 -15.04
N ASP A 10 -8.77 -10.60 -15.83
CA ASP A 10 -7.94 -9.39 -15.80
C ASP A 10 -8.08 -8.66 -14.46
N LEU A 11 -9.31 -8.55 -13.94
CA LEU A 11 -9.55 -7.95 -12.63
C LEU A 11 -8.89 -8.74 -11.50
N LYS A 12 -8.99 -10.08 -11.52
CA LYS A 12 -8.32 -10.94 -10.54
C LYS A 12 -6.80 -10.80 -10.60
N PHE A 13 -6.24 -10.74 -11.81
CA PHE A 13 -4.82 -10.49 -12.03
C PHE A 13 -4.38 -9.15 -11.43
N ASN A 14 -5.13 -8.07 -11.68
CA ASN A 14 -4.83 -6.75 -11.13
C ASN A 14 -4.86 -6.75 -9.59
N LEU A 15 -5.87 -7.39 -8.98
CA LEU A 15 -5.98 -7.49 -7.52
C LEU A 15 -4.83 -8.27 -6.88
N GLU A 16 -4.41 -9.38 -7.49
CA GLU A 16 -3.26 -10.15 -7.00
C GLU A 16 -1.94 -9.38 -7.17
N THR A 17 -1.80 -8.64 -8.26
CA THR A 17 -0.63 -7.78 -8.51
C THR A 17 -0.51 -6.70 -7.44
N TRP A 18 -1.57 -5.93 -7.20
CA TRP A 18 -1.59 -4.90 -6.16
C TRP A 18 -1.38 -5.47 -4.76
N LYS A 19 -1.90 -6.66 -4.47
CA LYS A 19 -1.68 -7.33 -3.18
C LYS A 19 -0.20 -7.67 -2.94
N ARG A 20 0.52 -8.08 -3.99
CA ARG A 20 1.96 -8.36 -3.91
C ARG A 20 2.77 -7.07 -3.72
N GLU A 21 2.43 -6.04 -4.48
CA GLU A 21 3.04 -4.70 -4.37
C GLU A 21 2.87 -4.10 -2.97
N LEU A 22 1.64 -4.12 -2.43
CA LEU A 22 1.38 -3.65 -1.07
C LEU A 22 2.16 -4.42 0.00
N ARG A 23 2.31 -5.74 -0.18
CA ARG A 23 3.13 -6.56 0.74
C ARG A 23 4.61 -6.18 0.65
N PHE A 24 5.10 -5.92 -0.56
CA PHE A 24 6.46 -5.46 -0.75
C PHE A 24 6.69 -4.10 -0.06
N HIS A 25 5.79 -3.13 -0.25
CA HIS A 25 5.89 -1.82 0.42
C HIS A 25 5.78 -1.94 1.96
N PHE A 26 4.96 -2.87 2.47
CA PHE A 26 4.87 -3.09 3.92
C PHE A 26 6.20 -3.58 4.50
N ASN A 27 6.81 -4.57 3.85
CA ASN A 27 8.12 -5.10 4.28
C ASN A 27 9.23 -4.04 4.12
N GLU A 28 9.14 -3.19 3.11
CA GLU A 28 10.05 -2.06 2.93
C GLU A 28 9.94 -1.06 4.10
N MET A 29 8.72 -0.78 4.57
CA MET A 29 8.50 0.03 5.77
C MET A 29 9.10 -0.59 7.03
N ASP A 30 9.02 -1.92 7.20
CA ASP A 30 9.70 -2.61 8.30
C ASP A 30 11.22 -2.41 8.21
N THR A 31 11.79 -2.52 7.00
CA THR A 31 13.23 -2.32 6.77
C THR A 31 13.66 -0.88 7.07
N PHE A 32 12.84 0.10 6.72
CA PHE A 32 13.13 1.50 7.01
C PHE A 32 13.05 1.82 8.50
N GLU A 33 12.14 1.19 9.23
CA GLU A 33 12.04 1.32 10.68
C GLU A 33 13.31 0.80 11.38
N GLU A 34 13.82 -0.36 10.98
CA GLU A 34 15.10 -0.89 11.48
C GLU A 34 16.27 0.09 11.25
N LYS A 35 16.27 0.78 10.09
CA LYS A 35 17.28 1.79 9.78
C LYS A 35 17.15 3.07 10.59
N LEU A 36 15.93 3.49 10.90
CA LEU A 36 15.72 4.59 11.85
C LEU A 36 16.21 4.23 13.26
N GLU A 37 15.98 2.99 13.72
CA GLU A 37 16.48 2.52 15.01
C GLU A 37 18.01 2.50 15.06
N GLU A 38 18.66 2.04 13.98
CA GLU A 38 20.12 2.09 13.86
C GLU A 38 20.65 3.53 14.00
N ILE A 39 20.01 4.49 13.34
CA ILE A 39 20.35 5.91 13.48
C ILE A 39 20.12 6.37 14.91
N ALA A 40 18.96 6.10 15.52
CA ALA A 40 18.68 6.48 16.90
C ALA A 40 19.73 5.97 17.90
N SER A 41 20.27 4.77 17.65
CA SER A 41 21.24 4.10 18.54
C SER A 41 22.64 4.74 18.55
N ARG A 42 23.02 5.50 17.51
CA ARG A 42 24.37 6.07 17.35
C ARG A 42 24.61 7.37 18.14
N GLU A 43 23.74 7.69 19.11
CA GLU A 43 23.76 8.93 19.93
C GLU A 43 23.97 10.22 19.10
N PHE A 44 23.03 10.50 18.20
CA PHE A 44 23.01 11.79 17.52
C PHE A 44 22.41 12.89 18.41
N GLY A 45 23.03 14.07 18.42
CA GLY A 45 22.49 15.26 19.09
C GLY A 45 21.09 15.64 18.60
N LYS A 46 20.43 16.57 19.29
CA LYS A 46 19.01 16.97 19.08
C LYS A 46 18.56 17.25 17.62
N GLN A 47 19.49 17.49 16.70
CA GLN A 47 19.21 17.75 15.28
C GLN A 47 18.72 16.51 14.52
N ALA A 48 19.16 15.30 14.87
CA ALA A 48 18.69 14.07 14.22
C ALA A 48 17.38 13.53 14.82
N THR A 49 17.08 13.84 16.08
CA THR A 49 15.93 13.28 16.80
C THR A 49 14.57 13.80 16.33
N ILE A 50 14.48 15.06 15.87
CA ILE A 50 13.20 15.65 15.42
C ILE A 50 12.72 15.05 14.08
N PRO A 51 13.57 14.91 13.04
CA PRO A 51 13.18 14.20 11.82
C PRO A 51 12.77 12.74 12.06
N LEU A 52 13.43 12.07 13.02
CA LEU A 52 13.22 10.65 13.30
C LEU A 52 11.78 10.33 13.73
N GLU A 53 11.23 11.07 14.70
CA GLU A 53 9.84 10.89 15.15
C GLU A 53 8.83 11.14 14.02
N ASN A 54 9.10 12.14 13.16
CA ASN A 54 8.26 12.42 12.00
C ASN A 54 8.25 11.26 11.01
N PHE A 55 9.41 10.64 10.75
CA PHE A 55 9.49 9.47 9.87
C PHE A 55 8.83 8.24 10.48
N GLN A 56 9.00 7.98 11.78
CA GLN A 56 8.27 6.90 12.47
C GLN A 56 6.75 7.06 12.34
N ASN A 57 6.24 8.28 12.53
CA ASN A 57 4.82 8.58 12.33
C ASN A 57 4.36 8.36 10.89
N LYS A 58 5.16 8.80 9.91
CA LYS A 58 4.88 8.57 8.47
C LYS A 58 4.84 7.07 8.14
N ILE A 59 5.79 6.26 8.64
CA ILE A 59 5.79 4.79 8.51
C ILE A 59 4.50 4.18 9.08
N MET A 60 4.09 4.58 10.27
CA MET A 60 2.87 4.05 10.90
C MET A 60 1.62 4.38 10.06
N ILE A 61 1.52 5.60 9.54
CA ILE A 61 0.42 6.03 8.66
C ILE A 61 0.41 5.18 7.38
N GLU A 62 1.58 4.95 6.80
CA GLU A 62 1.73 4.14 5.60
C GLU A 62 1.33 2.67 5.82
N LYS A 63 1.84 2.01 6.87
CA LYS A 63 1.45 0.64 7.23
C LYS A 63 -0.07 0.51 7.43
N ASN A 64 -0.71 1.53 8.00
CA ASN A 64 -2.17 1.58 8.14
C ASN A 64 -2.88 1.71 6.78
N ALA A 65 -2.42 2.61 5.90
CA ALA A 65 -2.95 2.75 4.55
C ALA A 65 -2.84 1.44 3.74
N ILE A 66 -1.68 0.78 3.80
CA ILE A 66 -1.44 -0.53 3.19
C ILE A 66 -2.43 -1.57 3.71
N SER A 67 -2.61 -1.64 5.03
CA SER A 67 -3.53 -2.58 5.66
C SER A 67 -4.99 -2.40 5.20
N LYS A 68 -5.44 -1.14 5.09
CA LYS A 68 -6.78 -0.80 4.56
C LYS A 68 -6.94 -1.21 3.09
N LEU A 69 -5.95 -0.95 2.26
CA LEU A 69 -5.97 -1.33 0.84
C LEU A 69 -5.94 -2.86 0.66
N MET A 70 -5.11 -3.57 1.42
CA MET A 70 -5.08 -5.04 1.43
C MET A 70 -6.45 -5.61 1.83
N HIS A 71 -7.12 -5.03 2.83
CA HIS A 71 -8.45 -5.46 3.24
C HIS A 71 -9.48 -5.26 2.12
N ARG A 72 -9.48 -4.10 1.45
CA ARG A 72 -10.36 -3.84 0.30
C ARG A 72 -10.11 -4.81 -0.87
N ILE A 73 -8.85 -5.11 -1.18
CA ILE A 73 -8.49 -6.12 -2.18
C ILE A 73 -9.07 -7.49 -1.83
N ARG A 74 -8.91 -7.94 -0.57
CA ARG A 74 -9.44 -9.23 -0.09
C ARG A 74 -10.96 -9.29 -0.23
N ASN A 75 -11.66 -8.23 0.17
CA ASN A 75 -13.12 -8.14 0.03
C ASN A 75 -13.55 -8.21 -1.43
N LYS A 76 -12.88 -7.45 -2.31
CA LYS A 76 -13.20 -7.44 -3.74
C LYS A 76 -12.95 -8.81 -4.39
N MET A 77 -11.89 -9.50 -3.97
CA MET A 77 -11.57 -10.85 -4.43
C MET A 77 -12.57 -11.90 -3.94
N ALA A 78 -13.02 -11.81 -2.68
CA ALA A 78 -14.07 -12.67 -2.14
C ALA A 78 -15.39 -12.45 -2.91
N ASN A 79 -15.74 -11.20 -3.21
CA ASN A 79 -16.93 -10.88 -4.02
C ASN A 79 -16.84 -11.46 -5.43
N ILE A 80 -15.66 -11.42 -6.07
CA ILE A 80 -15.45 -12.03 -7.40
C ILE A 80 -15.59 -13.56 -7.35
N ASN A 81 -15.08 -14.20 -6.29
CA ASN A 81 -15.17 -15.66 -6.16
C ASN A 81 -16.60 -16.13 -5.81
N ASN A 82 -17.37 -15.31 -5.09
CA ASN A 82 -18.75 -15.62 -4.67
C ASN A 82 -19.81 -15.18 -5.69
N ALA A 83 -19.46 -14.32 -6.64
CA ALA A 83 -20.38 -13.92 -7.69
C ALA A 83 -20.57 -15.09 -8.67
N ASP A 84 -21.71 -15.76 -8.56
CA ASP A 84 -22.18 -16.68 -9.60
C ASP A 84 -22.19 -15.94 -10.95
N PHE A 85 -21.81 -16.64 -12.02
CA PHE A 85 -21.74 -16.11 -13.39
C PHE A 85 -23.07 -15.50 -13.90
N ASN A 86 -24.15 -15.64 -13.13
CA ASN A 86 -25.49 -15.13 -13.41
C ASN A 86 -25.80 -13.84 -12.60
N GLU A 87 -25.69 -12.72 -13.32
CA GLU A 87 -26.57 -11.53 -13.24
C GLU A 87 -26.41 -10.44 -12.16
N THR A 88 -25.52 -10.50 -11.17
CA THR A 88 -25.46 -9.43 -10.13
C THR A 88 -24.09 -8.76 -9.89
N ILE A 89 -23.18 -8.84 -10.86
CA ILE A 89 -21.84 -8.26 -10.74
C ILE A 89 -21.82 -6.73 -10.90
N ASP A 90 -22.76 -6.14 -11.64
CA ASP A 90 -22.60 -4.75 -12.13
C ASP A 90 -22.90 -3.66 -11.07
N GLY A 91 -24.02 -3.77 -10.34
CA GLY A 91 -24.48 -2.66 -9.48
C GLY A 91 -23.80 -2.54 -8.12
N ARG A 92 -23.28 -3.65 -7.56
CA ARG A 92 -22.65 -3.66 -6.22
C ARG A 92 -21.14 -3.40 -6.24
N LEU A 93 -20.46 -3.59 -7.38
CA LEU A 93 -19.01 -3.39 -7.51
C LEU A 93 -18.60 -1.96 -7.90
N GLN A 94 -19.54 -1.12 -8.35
CA GLN A 94 -19.27 0.23 -8.86
C GLN A 94 -19.55 1.36 -7.84
N ASN A 95 -20.25 1.10 -6.73
CA ASN A 95 -20.76 2.15 -5.83
C ASN A 95 -19.77 2.61 -4.73
N GLU A 96 -18.46 2.67 -5.00
CA GLU A 96 -17.50 3.33 -4.10
C GLU A 96 -17.23 4.77 -4.58
N GLN A 97 -17.26 5.77 -3.68
CA GLN A 97 -16.96 7.18 -4.00
C GLN A 97 -15.57 7.36 -4.66
N HIS A 98 -14.61 6.50 -4.32
CA HIS A 98 -13.33 6.36 -5.00
C HIS A 98 -13.12 4.90 -5.39
N THR A 99 -12.64 4.66 -6.61
CA THR A 99 -12.37 3.30 -7.05
C THR A 99 -11.06 2.80 -6.43
N LEU A 100 -11.00 1.52 -6.07
CA LEU A 100 -9.76 0.87 -5.59
C LEU A 100 -8.55 1.15 -6.51
N LYS A 101 -8.77 1.31 -7.82
CA LYS A 101 -7.73 1.67 -8.78
C LYS A 101 -7.15 3.07 -8.53
N GLU A 102 -7.99 4.06 -8.26
CA GLU A 102 -7.57 5.44 -7.96
C GLU A 102 -6.87 5.50 -6.61
N ASP A 103 -7.37 4.76 -5.62
CA ASP A 103 -6.74 4.69 -4.30
C ASP A 103 -5.37 4.04 -4.38
N MET A 104 -5.22 2.94 -5.13
CA MET A 104 -3.91 2.32 -5.40
C MET A 104 -2.96 3.29 -6.12
N ARG A 105 -3.43 4.01 -7.14
CA ARG A 105 -2.60 5.00 -7.85
C ARG A 105 -2.12 6.10 -6.91
N THR A 106 -3.01 6.64 -6.09
CA THR A 106 -2.69 7.71 -5.14
C THR A 106 -1.70 7.21 -4.10
N TYR A 107 -1.96 6.02 -3.54
CA TYR A 107 -1.08 5.36 -2.59
C TYR A 107 0.33 5.14 -3.15
N ILE A 108 0.45 4.55 -4.35
CA ILE A 108 1.76 4.27 -4.97
C ILE A 108 2.57 5.57 -5.09
N LYS A 109 1.95 6.66 -5.55
CA LYS A 109 2.63 7.95 -5.64
C LYS A 109 3.15 8.43 -4.28
N MET A 110 2.28 8.44 -3.26
CA MET A 110 2.65 8.88 -1.92
C MET A 110 3.74 8.01 -1.29
N HIS A 111 3.71 6.70 -1.55
CA HIS A 111 4.73 5.76 -1.10
C HIS A 111 6.11 6.09 -1.68
N TYR A 112 6.18 6.34 -3.00
CA TYR A 112 7.44 6.73 -3.64
C TYR A 112 7.97 8.06 -3.13
N ASP A 113 7.08 9.05 -2.93
CA ASP A 113 7.46 10.35 -2.36
C ASP A 113 8.06 10.16 -0.94
N LEU A 114 7.43 9.33 -0.09
CA LEU A 114 7.99 9.03 1.24
C LEU A 114 9.34 8.31 1.15
N LYS A 115 9.44 7.32 0.27
CA LYS A 115 10.65 6.54 0.07
C LYS A 115 11.83 7.42 -0.33
N GLU A 116 11.63 8.39 -1.21
CA GLU A 116 12.68 9.34 -1.59
C GLU A 116 13.10 10.19 -0.38
N ASP A 117 12.15 10.78 0.34
CA ASP A 117 12.43 11.56 1.58
C ASP A 117 13.27 10.74 2.57
N MET A 118 12.92 9.46 2.77
CA MET A 118 13.60 8.58 3.71
C MET A 118 15.00 8.18 3.24
N MET A 119 15.18 7.91 1.95
CA MET A 119 16.48 7.59 1.38
C MET A 119 17.45 8.76 1.49
N ASP A 120 16.99 9.98 1.28
CA ASP A 120 17.82 11.18 1.44
C ASP A 120 18.19 11.40 2.91
N TYR A 121 17.25 11.19 3.84
CA TYR A 121 17.55 11.20 5.27
C TYR A 121 18.58 10.12 5.64
N PHE A 122 18.40 8.89 5.17
CA PHE A 122 19.37 7.82 5.45
C PHE A 122 20.76 8.16 4.91
N ARG A 123 20.88 8.75 3.72
CA ARG A 123 22.18 9.17 3.19
C ARG A 123 22.91 10.21 4.03
N GLU A 124 22.16 11.06 4.73
CA GLU A 124 22.74 12.09 5.58
C GLU A 124 23.20 11.53 6.95
N TRP A 125 22.54 10.49 7.46
CA TRP A 125 22.67 10.04 8.86
C TRP A 125 23.15 8.59 9.07
N LEU A 126 23.17 7.72 8.06
CA LEU A 126 23.73 6.35 8.10
C LEU A 126 25.17 6.29 7.60
#